data_AF-A0A7H8PM77-F1
#
_entry.id   AF-A0A7H8PM77-F1
#
_cell.length_a   1.000
_cell.length_b   1.000
_cell.length_c   1.000
_cell.angle_alpha   90.00
_cell.angle_beta   90.00
_cell.angle_gamma   90.00
#
_symmetry.space_group_name_H-M   'P 1'
#
loop_
_entity.id
_entity.type
_entity.pdbx_description
1 polymer ?
#
loop_
_entity_poly.entity_id
_entity_poly.type
_entity_poly.pdbx_seq_one_letter_code
_entity_poly.pdbx_strand_id
1 'polypeptide(L)'
;MKDNPILYCIDKQFLKAIEKIRRIYSLNDLKRLSDAGIGKEIYGSNAHVVTQVREGVKHLPHLAMVNFARYFNIPMEYFYDESIELDFTIEQGDIHTSRIHKKEIEVLIAEKTQEFLEQNKANQNFQHTTVKKALLELQQDLAVELSSVTFIKIQNNAVQTINLALQAFKQSILALSSVVLKPTGQVSEFISNDKITLYKELLQSNQVALKAKDSENETLKKYIKSLEKQLDNNLLP
;
A
#
# COMPACT_ATOMS: atom_id res chain seq x y z
N MET A 1 37.48 -19.38 1.16
CA MET A 1 36.07 -19.77 1.41
C MET A 1 35.47 -20.43 0.16
N LYS A 2 36.22 -21.27 -0.57
CA LYS A 2 35.93 -21.58 -1.98
C LYS A 2 35.28 -22.95 -2.27
N ASP A 3 34.98 -23.79 -1.28
CA ASP A 3 34.74 -25.23 -1.55
C ASP A 3 33.42 -25.80 -1.01
N ASN A 4 32.39 -24.98 -0.70
CA ASN A 4 31.06 -25.53 -0.42
C ASN A 4 30.19 -25.50 -1.71
N PRO A 5 29.92 -26.66 -2.33
CA PRO A 5 29.17 -26.72 -3.58
C PRO A 5 27.73 -26.21 -3.44
N ILE A 6 27.13 -26.33 -2.25
CA ILE A 6 25.77 -25.84 -1.98
C ILE A 6 25.76 -24.32 -1.95
N LEU A 7 26.70 -23.69 -1.23
CA LEU A 7 26.80 -22.22 -1.19
C LEU A 7 27.11 -21.63 -2.56
N TYR A 8 27.94 -22.33 -3.34
CA TYR A 8 28.21 -21.95 -4.73
C TYR A 8 26.95 -22.03 -5.60
N CYS A 9 26.16 -23.10 -5.48
CA CYS A 9 24.89 -23.24 -6.19
C CYS A 9 23.93 -22.09 -5.85
N ILE A 10 23.78 -21.77 -4.56
CA ILE A 10 22.91 -20.70 -4.08
C ILE A 10 23.33 -19.35 -4.68
N ASP A 11 24.60 -18.98 -4.55
CA ASP A 11 25.09 -17.69 -5.05
C ASP A 11 24.92 -17.60 -6.58
N LYS A 12 25.20 -18.69 -7.31
CA LYS A 12 25.03 -18.77 -8.76
C LYS A 12 23.57 -18.63 -9.17
N GLN A 13 22.65 -19.35 -8.52
CA GLN A 13 21.23 -19.27 -8.82
C GLN A 13 20.64 -17.90 -8.48
N PHE A 14 21.08 -17.30 -7.37
CA PHE A 14 20.74 -15.93 -7.02
C PHE A 14 21.16 -14.91 -8.08
N LEU A 15 22.41 -14.97 -8.56
CA LEU A 15 22.88 -14.07 -9.61
C LEU A 15 22.14 -14.30 -10.94
N LYS A 16 21.88 -15.56 -11.30
CA LYS A 16 21.05 -15.90 -12.47
C LYS A 16 19.64 -15.29 -12.38
N ALA A 17 19.01 -15.37 -11.22
CA ALA A 17 17.69 -14.78 -11.00
C ALA A 17 17.72 -13.27 -11.20
N ILE A 18 18.71 -12.57 -10.63
CA ILE A 18 18.88 -11.12 -10.80
C ILE A 18 19.00 -10.74 -12.27
N GLU A 19 19.81 -11.44 -13.05
CA GLU A 19 19.98 -11.12 -14.48
C GLU A 19 18.70 -11.41 -15.28
N LYS A 20 17.97 -12.49 -14.96
CA LYS A 20 16.68 -12.79 -15.58
C LYS A 20 15.64 -11.70 -15.29
N ILE A 21 15.49 -11.30 -14.02
CA ILE A 21 14.59 -10.23 -13.60
C ILE A 21 14.96 -8.92 -14.32
N ARG A 22 16.24 -8.53 -14.33
CA ARG A 22 16.71 -7.31 -15.01
C ARG A 22 16.37 -7.30 -16.49
N ARG A 23 16.58 -8.43 -17.16
CA ARG A 23 16.26 -8.57 -18.59
C ARG A 23 14.77 -8.36 -18.81
N ILE A 24 13.93 -8.99 -17.99
CA ILE A 24 12.48 -8.89 -18.12
C ILE A 24 12.00 -7.47 -17.83
N TYR A 25 12.61 -6.75 -16.88
CA TYR A 25 12.29 -5.35 -16.63
C TYR A 25 12.65 -4.46 -17.81
N SER A 26 13.83 -4.69 -18.39
CA SER A 26 14.25 -3.97 -19.58
C SER A 26 13.36 -4.23 -20.78
N LEU A 27 12.79 -5.44 -20.90
CA LEU A 27 11.85 -5.79 -21.98
C LEU A 27 10.47 -5.16 -21.79
N ASN A 28 10.12 -4.78 -20.56
CA ASN A 28 8.84 -4.15 -20.21
C ASN A 28 8.99 -2.64 -19.93
N ASP A 29 10.09 -2.02 -20.39
CA ASP A 29 10.40 -0.58 -20.19
C ASP A 29 10.34 -0.10 -18.72
N LEU A 30 10.63 -0.99 -17.77
CA LEU A 30 10.65 -0.67 -16.35
C LEU A 30 12.00 -0.16 -15.88
N LYS A 31 11.98 0.55 -14.74
CA LYS A 31 13.18 1.10 -14.10
C LYS A 31 14.20 0.00 -13.83
N ARG A 32 15.41 0.18 -14.37
CA ARG A 32 16.54 -0.73 -14.13
C ARG A 32 16.82 -0.91 -12.63
N LEU A 33 16.89 -2.16 -12.19
CA LEU A 33 17.25 -2.53 -10.83
C LEU A 33 18.77 -2.58 -10.65
N SER A 34 19.33 -1.66 -9.86
CA SER A 34 20.74 -1.69 -9.47
C SER A 34 21.01 -2.70 -8.35
N ASP A 35 22.25 -3.20 -8.26
CA ASP A 35 22.67 -4.14 -7.19
C ASP A 35 22.40 -3.54 -5.81
N ALA A 36 22.76 -2.27 -5.60
CA ALA A 36 22.49 -1.54 -4.36
C ALA A 36 20.98 -1.35 -4.09
N GLY A 37 20.19 -1.18 -5.15
CA GLY A 37 18.73 -1.08 -5.04
C GLY A 37 18.13 -2.38 -4.53
N ILE A 38 18.49 -3.51 -5.14
CA ILE A 38 18.05 -4.84 -4.71
C ILE A 38 18.55 -5.12 -3.29
N GLY A 39 19.82 -4.85 -3.00
CA GLY A 39 20.42 -5.08 -1.70
C GLY A 39 19.72 -4.35 -0.55
N LYS A 40 19.26 -3.10 -0.76
CA LYS A 40 18.48 -2.36 0.25
C LYS A 40 17.16 -3.04 0.60
N GLU A 41 16.47 -3.60 -0.39
CA GLU A 41 15.16 -4.24 -0.19
C GLU A 41 15.30 -5.59 0.50
N ILE A 42 16.32 -6.38 0.15
CA ILE A 42 16.47 -7.75 0.65
C ILE A 42 17.31 -7.85 1.92
N TYR A 43 18.19 -6.88 2.16
CA TYR A 43 19.13 -6.90 3.28
C TYR A 43 19.56 -5.48 3.67
N GLY A 44 18.61 -4.71 4.23
CA GLY A 44 18.78 -3.28 4.52
C GLY A 44 19.98 -2.91 5.40
N SER A 45 20.52 -3.83 6.20
CA SER A 45 21.76 -3.62 6.97
C SER A 45 23.01 -3.52 6.09
N ASN A 46 22.99 -4.04 4.86
CA ASN A 46 24.08 -3.95 3.90
C ASN A 46 23.54 -3.94 2.46
N ALA A 47 23.35 -2.72 1.92
CA ALA A 47 22.93 -2.50 0.54
C ALA A 47 23.88 -3.10 -0.51
N HIS A 48 25.15 -3.31 -0.18
CA HIS A 48 26.16 -3.83 -1.10
C HIS A 48 26.23 -5.36 -1.14
N VAL A 49 25.33 -6.08 -0.44
CA VAL A 49 25.34 -7.54 -0.38
C VAL A 49 25.35 -8.19 -1.77
N VAL A 50 24.59 -7.65 -2.72
CA VAL A 50 24.50 -8.20 -4.09
C VAL A 50 25.85 -8.10 -4.80
N THR A 51 26.51 -6.95 -4.72
CA THR A 51 27.82 -6.73 -5.33
C THR A 51 28.87 -7.62 -4.67
N GLN A 52 28.85 -7.76 -3.34
CA GLN A 52 29.79 -8.61 -2.60
C GLN A 52 29.64 -10.10 -2.95
N VAL A 53 28.41 -10.56 -3.19
CA VAL A 53 28.15 -11.93 -3.68
C VAL A 53 28.65 -12.10 -5.11
N ARG A 54 28.39 -11.13 -5.99
CA ARG A 54 28.85 -11.13 -7.38
C ARG A 54 30.37 -11.19 -7.51
N GLU A 55 31.07 -10.44 -6.67
CA GLU A 55 32.54 -10.41 -6.63
C GLU A 55 33.15 -11.63 -5.91
N GLY A 56 32.31 -12.50 -5.33
CA GLY A 56 32.76 -13.66 -4.56
C GLY A 56 33.44 -13.29 -3.23
N VAL A 57 33.21 -12.07 -2.73
CA VAL A 57 33.77 -11.57 -1.47
C VAL A 57 33.01 -12.16 -0.28
N LYS A 58 31.69 -12.34 -0.39
CA LYS A 58 30.84 -12.93 0.64
C LYS A 58 29.77 -13.83 0.03
N HIS A 59 29.39 -14.89 0.74
CA HIS A 59 28.20 -15.67 0.41
C HIS A 59 26.91 -14.92 0.74
N LEU A 60 25.85 -15.22 0.01
CA LEU A 60 24.53 -14.65 0.25
C LEU A 60 24.02 -15.07 1.65
N PRO A 61 23.72 -14.11 2.56
CA PRO A 61 23.11 -14.45 3.83
C PRO A 61 21.75 -15.10 3.62
N HIS A 62 21.43 -16.15 4.39
CA HIS A 62 20.16 -16.86 4.26
C HIS A 62 18.93 -15.93 4.39
N LEU A 63 18.99 -14.96 5.31
CA LEU A 63 17.95 -13.95 5.46
C LEU A 63 17.75 -13.10 4.18
N ALA A 64 18.85 -12.74 3.50
CA ALA A 64 18.78 -12.00 2.25
C ALA A 64 18.16 -12.85 1.13
N MET A 65 18.48 -14.15 1.09
CA MET A 65 17.87 -15.10 0.15
C MET A 65 16.36 -15.24 0.38
N VAL A 66 15.91 -15.45 1.63
CA VAL A 66 14.48 -15.54 1.97
C VAL A 66 13.74 -14.25 1.61
N ASN A 67 14.34 -13.09 1.91
CA ASN A 67 13.75 -11.81 1.56
C ASN A 67 13.68 -11.60 0.05
N PHE A 68 14.73 -11.98 -0.69
CA PHE A 68 14.75 -11.91 -2.15
C PHE A 68 13.70 -12.82 -2.79
N ALA A 69 13.60 -14.06 -2.31
CA ALA A 69 12.59 -15.03 -2.73
C ALA A 69 11.18 -14.48 -2.54
N ARG A 70 10.89 -13.94 -1.35
CA ARG A 70 9.60 -13.31 -1.07
C ARG A 70 9.36 -12.05 -1.91
N TYR A 71 10.38 -11.22 -2.13
CA TYR A 71 10.25 -9.95 -2.84
C TYR A 71 9.93 -10.17 -4.32
N PHE A 72 10.53 -11.18 -4.96
CA PHE A 72 10.30 -11.50 -6.38
C PHE A 72 9.39 -12.71 -6.60
N ASN A 73 8.72 -13.20 -5.55
CA ASN A 73 7.87 -14.40 -5.57
C ASN A 73 8.56 -15.64 -6.20
N ILE A 74 9.81 -15.91 -5.80
CA ILE A 74 10.61 -17.03 -6.29
C ILE A 74 10.52 -18.20 -5.30
N PRO A 75 10.23 -19.44 -5.75
CA PRO A 75 10.24 -20.61 -4.89
C PRO A 75 11.64 -20.84 -4.29
N MET A 76 11.71 -21.18 -3.00
CA MET A 76 13.00 -21.34 -2.32
C MET A 76 13.84 -22.49 -2.88
N GLU A 77 13.18 -23.50 -3.45
CA GLU A 77 13.79 -24.68 -4.07
C GLU A 77 14.73 -24.29 -5.22
N TYR A 78 14.41 -23.22 -5.94
CA TYR A 78 15.21 -22.72 -7.06
C TYR A 78 16.67 -22.43 -6.67
N PHE A 79 16.93 -21.98 -5.44
CA PHE A 79 18.30 -21.64 -5.00
C PHE A 79 19.17 -22.89 -4.77
N TYR A 80 18.56 -24.06 -4.59
CA TYR A 80 19.27 -25.29 -4.22
C TYR A 80 19.44 -26.26 -5.39
N ASP A 81 18.78 -26.00 -6.52
CA ASP A 81 18.79 -26.92 -7.67
C ASP A 81 19.04 -26.15 -8.98
N GLU A 82 20.17 -26.45 -9.63
CA GLU A 82 20.55 -25.83 -10.90
C GLU A 82 19.67 -26.24 -12.09
N SER A 83 18.92 -27.33 -11.97
CA SER A 83 18.03 -27.82 -13.02
C SER A 83 16.70 -27.06 -13.08
N ILE A 84 16.33 -26.36 -12.02
CA ILE A 84 15.12 -25.53 -11.97
C ILE A 84 15.38 -24.25 -12.75
N GLU A 85 14.67 -24.07 -13.86
CA GLU A 85 14.62 -22.77 -14.54
C GLU A 85 13.64 -21.85 -13.80
N LEU A 86 14.09 -20.63 -13.52
CA LEU A 86 13.22 -19.61 -12.94
C LEU A 86 12.20 -19.18 -13.99
N ASP A 87 10.92 -19.53 -13.84
CA ASP A 87 9.86 -18.88 -14.61
C ASP A 87 9.47 -17.57 -13.90
N PHE A 88 9.78 -16.44 -14.52
CA PHE A 88 9.52 -15.11 -13.95
C PHE A 88 8.76 -14.31 -14.99
N THR A 89 7.62 -13.76 -14.60
CA THR A 89 6.80 -12.87 -15.42
C THR A 89 6.35 -11.70 -14.55
N ILE A 90 6.28 -10.52 -15.13
CA ILE A 90 5.77 -9.33 -14.45
C ILE A 90 4.25 -9.37 -14.58
N GLU A 91 3.56 -9.74 -13.51
CA GLU A 91 2.10 -9.69 -13.47
C GLU A 91 1.60 -8.23 -13.39
N GLN A 92 0.38 -7.97 -13.87
CA GLN A 92 -0.28 -6.68 -13.62
C GLN A 92 -0.43 -6.50 -12.10
N GLY A 93 0.27 -5.51 -11.53
CA GLY A 93 0.31 -5.28 -10.07
C GLY A 93 1.62 -5.71 -9.38
N ASP A 94 2.65 -6.12 -10.14
CA ASP A 94 3.96 -6.43 -9.58
C ASP A 94 4.56 -5.22 -8.83
N ILE A 95 5.13 -5.45 -7.64
CA ILE A 95 5.63 -4.44 -6.69
C ILE A 95 6.77 -3.57 -7.26
N HIS A 96 7.25 -3.92 -8.45
CA HIS A 96 8.34 -3.25 -9.13
C HIS A 96 7.92 -2.46 -10.37
N THR A 97 6.68 -2.65 -10.85
CA THR A 97 6.02 -1.70 -11.77
C THR A 97 5.62 -0.42 -11.04
N SER A 98 5.45 -0.49 -9.72
CA SER A 98 4.85 0.53 -8.84
C SER A 98 5.82 1.59 -8.31
N ARG A 99 6.96 1.84 -8.99
CA ARG A 99 7.75 3.09 -8.78
C ARG A 99 7.24 4.27 -9.64
N ILE A 100 6.09 4.10 -10.28
CA ILE A 100 5.48 5.11 -11.14
C ILE A 100 4.51 5.97 -10.30
N HIS A 101 5.08 7.06 -9.78
CA HIS A 101 4.50 8.39 -9.55
C HIS A 101 3.08 8.56 -8.96
N LYS A 102 2.97 9.45 -7.96
CA LYS A 102 1.78 10.20 -7.46
C LYS A 102 0.60 10.40 -8.44
N LYS A 103 0.89 10.49 -9.74
CA LYS A 103 -0.07 10.53 -10.86
C LYS A 103 -0.98 9.30 -10.95
N GLU A 104 -0.54 8.12 -10.51
CA GLU A 104 -1.34 6.88 -10.56
C GLU A 104 -2.45 6.81 -9.50
N ILE A 105 -2.30 7.47 -8.34
CA ILE A 105 -3.38 7.55 -7.34
C ILE A 105 -4.52 8.42 -7.85
N GLU A 106 -4.18 9.57 -8.43
CA GLU A 106 -5.16 10.46 -9.05
C GLU A 106 -5.89 9.75 -10.21
N VAL A 107 -5.15 8.98 -11.02
CA VAL A 107 -5.72 8.16 -12.10
C VAL A 107 -6.62 7.06 -11.53
N LEU A 108 -6.20 6.32 -10.51
CA LEU A 108 -6.99 5.24 -9.89
C LEU A 108 -8.28 5.79 -9.24
N ILE A 109 -8.20 6.93 -8.55
CA ILE A 109 -9.37 7.61 -7.98
C ILE A 109 -10.31 8.03 -9.10
N ALA A 110 -9.78 8.61 -10.19
CA ALA A 110 -10.57 9.03 -11.34
C ALA A 110 -11.28 7.83 -12.00
N GLU A 111 -10.56 6.74 -12.27
CA GLU A 111 -11.11 5.50 -12.83
C GLU A 111 -12.21 4.92 -11.96
N LYS A 112 -11.98 4.76 -10.65
CA LYS A 112 -12.99 4.21 -9.72
C LYS A 112 -14.19 5.10 -9.55
N THR A 113 -14.01 6.42 -9.60
CA THR A 113 -15.13 7.36 -9.56
C THR A 113 -15.94 7.31 -10.86
N GLN A 114 -15.28 7.12 -11.99
CA GLN A 114 -15.97 6.97 -13.27
C GLN A 114 -16.75 5.65 -13.34
N GLU A 115 -16.17 4.54 -12.89
CA GLU A 115 -16.87 3.27 -12.70
C GLU A 115 -18.12 3.45 -11.82
N PHE A 116 -17.97 4.16 -10.69
CA PHE A 116 -19.08 4.46 -9.79
C PHE A 116 -20.19 5.28 -10.44
N LEU A 117 -19.85 6.31 -11.23
CA LEU A 117 -20.84 7.11 -11.95
C LEU A 117 -21.58 6.29 -13.01
N GLU A 118 -20.89 5.43 -13.75
CA GLU A 118 -21.52 4.54 -14.73
C GLU A 118 -22.45 3.52 -14.05
N GLN A 119 -22.04 2.94 -12.91
CA GLN A 119 -22.89 2.03 -12.12
C GLN A 119 -24.16 2.71 -11.57
N ASN A 120 -24.15 4.03 -11.37
CA ASN A 120 -25.27 4.78 -10.82
C ASN A 120 -25.95 5.71 -11.85
N LYS A 121 -25.65 5.55 -13.14
CA LYS A 121 -26.13 6.40 -14.23
C LYS A 121 -27.66 6.47 -14.34
N ALA A 122 -28.34 5.39 -13.96
CA ALA A 122 -29.80 5.30 -13.95
C ALA A 122 -30.47 6.16 -12.85
N ASN A 123 -29.71 6.61 -11.84
CA ASN A 123 -30.22 7.42 -10.75
C ASN A 123 -29.98 8.91 -11.01
N GLN A 124 -31.07 9.65 -11.24
CA GLN A 124 -31.05 11.08 -11.58
C GLN A 124 -30.36 11.96 -10.52
N ASN A 125 -30.32 11.52 -9.25
CA ASN A 125 -29.65 12.28 -8.18
C ASN A 125 -28.14 12.39 -8.42
N PHE A 126 -27.51 11.40 -9.05
CA PHE A 126 -26.08 11.44 -9.40
C PHE A 126 -25.78 12.36 -10.58
N GLN A 127 -26.81 12.82 -11.31
CA GLN A 127 -26.66 13.82 -12.36
C GLN A 127 -26.75 15.26 -11.84
N HIS A 128 -27.22 15.45 -10.61
CA HIS A 128 -27.38 16.76 -10.00
C HIS A 128 -26.03 17.48 -9.81
N THR A 129 -25.99 18.78 -10.10
CA THR A 129 -24.76 19.59 -10.06
C THR A 129 -24.11 19.62 -8.68
N THR A 130 -24.92 19.74 -7.61
CA THR A 130 -24.45 19.67 -6.22
C THR A 130 -23.77 18.34 -5.89
N VAL A 131 -24.30 17.22 -6.39
CA VAL A 131 -23.74 15.89 -6.18
C VAL A 131 -22.43 15.72 -6.94
N LYS A 132 -22.37 16.20 -8.19
CA LYS A 132 -21.13 16.21 -8.98
C LYS A 132 -20.02 17.03 -8.30
N LYS A 133 -20.37 18.18 -7.71
CA LYS A 133 -19.42 19.02 -6.96
C LYS A 133 -18.89 18.31 -5.71
N ALA A 134 -19.79 17.73 -4.90
CA ALA A 134 -19.40 16.99 -3.70
C ALA A 134 -18.53 15.75 -4.02
N LEU A 135 -18.79 15.10 -5.17
CA LEU A 135 -17.97 13.98 -5.64
C LEU A 135 -16.57 14.43 -6.06
N LEU A 136 -16.44 15.59 -6.74
CA LEU A 136 -15.14 16.17 -7.08
C LEU A 136 -14.34 16.57 -5.84
N GLU A 137 -14.99 17.14 -4.83
CA GLU A 137 -14.36 17.47 -3.53
C GLU A 137 -13.84 16.18 -2.86
N LEU A 138 -14.64 15.12 -2.82
CA LEU A 138 -14.23 13.81 -2.29
C LEU A 138 -13.02 13.22 -3.03
N GLN A 139 -12.97 13.36 -4.36
CA GLN A 139 -11.81 12.91 -5.15
C GLN A 139 -10.53 13.65 -4.77
N GLN A 140 -10.61 14.96 -4.58
CA GLN A 140 -9.47 15.78 -4.20
C GLN A 140 -8.97 15.42 -2.80
N ASP A 141 -9.88 15.24 -1.85
CA ASP A 141 -9.52 14.85 -0.48
C ASP A 141 -8.86 13.46 -0.42
N LEU A 142 -9.42 12.49 -1.14
CA LEU A 142 -8.82 11.15 -1.27
C LEU A 142 -7.43 11.20 -1.91
N ALA A 143 -7.23 12.04 -2.92
CA ALA A 143 -5.93 12.19 -3.57
C ALA A 143 -4.88 12.76 -2.61
N VAL A 144 -5.25 13.76 -1.80
CA VAL A 144 -4.36 14.31 -0.77
C VAL A 144 -4.02 13.25 0.28
N GLU A 145 -5.03 12.57 0.82
CA GLU A 145 -4.85 11.61 1.92
C GLU A 145 -4.04 10.39 1.48
N LEU A 146 -4.37 9.80 0.33
CA LEU A 146 -3.69 8.61 -0.19
C LEU A 146 -2.30 8.91 -0.75
N SER A 147 -2.04 10.14 -1.21
CA SER A 147 -0.69 10.54 -1.69
C SER A 147 0.38 10.55 -0.60
N SER A 148 -0.01 10.53 0.68
CA SER A 148 0.90 10.55 1.83
C SER A 148 1.41 9.16 2.25
N VAL A 149 0.85 8.08 1.70
CA VAL A 149 1.08 6.72 2.21
C VAL A 149 1.86 5.84 1.23
N THR A 150 2.79 5.02 1.75
CA THR A 150 3.73 4.22 0.94
C THR A 150 3.00 3.06 0.24
N PHE A 151 2.99 3.10 -1.09
CA PHE A 151 2.01 2.45 -1.99
C PHE A 151 1.92 0.91 -1.93
N ILE A 152 3.01 0.19 -1.63
CA ILE A 152 3.11 -1.27 -1.85
C ILE A 152 2.21 -2.11 -0.92
N LYS A 153 2.04 -1.70 0.35
CA LYS A 153 1.11 -2.39 1.28
C LYS A 153 -0.33 -1.89 1.17
N ILE A 154 -0.56 -0.91 0.30
CA ILE A 154 -1.75 -0.05 0.37
C ILE A 154 -2.55 -0.10 -0.90
N GLN A 155 -2.10 -0.63 -2.04
CA GLN A 155 -2.95 -0.64 -3.24
C GLN A 155 -4.30 -1.34 -3.03
N ASN A 156 -4.31 -2.53 -2.40
CA ASN A 156 -5.55 -3.20 -1.99
C ASN A 156 -6.34 -2.41 -0.94
N ASN A 157 -5.65 -1.79 0.03
CA ASN A 157 -6.30 -0.97 1.06
C ASN A 157 -6.84 0.36 0.49
N ALA A 158 -6.19 0.96 -0.50
CA ALA A 158 -6.55 2.19 -1.16
C ALA A 158 -7.75 1.96 -2.07
N VAL A 159 -7.73 0.88 -2.86
CA VAL A 159 -8.92 0.45 -3.62
C VAL A 159 -10.08 0.20 -2.67
N GLN A 160 -9.87 -0.50 -1.55
CA GLN A 160 -10.91 -0.69 -0.53
C GLN A 160 -11.38 0.63 0.10
N THR A 161 -10.47 1.54 0.46
CA THR A 161 -10.78 2.86 1.01
C THR A 161 -11.58 3.70 0.03
N ILE A 162 -11.18 3.75 -1.24
CA ILE A 162 -11.90 4.46 -2.31
C ILE A 162 -13.30 3.86 -2.45
N ASN A 163 -13.43 2.53 -2.52
CA ASN A 163 -14.72 1.86 -2.64
C ASN A 163 -15.63 2.12 -1.42
N LEU A 164 -15.09 2.09 -0.21
CA LEU A 164 -15.83 2.38 1.02
C LEU A 164 -16.30 3.84 1.06
N ALA A 165 -15.44 4.78 0.67
CA ALA A 165 -15.78 6.20 0.58
C ALA A 165 -16.91 6.46 -0.44
N LEU A 166 -16.80 5.87 -1.63
CA LEU A 166 -17.84 5.97 -2.67
C LEU A 166 -19.15 5.28 -2.24
N GLN A 167 -19.08 4.16 -1.53
CA GLN A 167 -20.25 3.49 -0.98
C GLN A 167 -20.93 4.34 0.11
N ALA A 168 -20.16 4.94 1.02
CA ALA A 168 -20.67 5.85 2.03
C ALA A 168 -21.35 7.07 1.37
N PHE A 169 -20.71 7.66 0.37
CA PHE A 169 -21.26 8.75 -0.43
C PHE A 169 -22.60 8.38 -1.08
N LYS A 170 -22.70 7.18 -1.69
CA LYS A 170 -23.95 6.66 -2.23
C LYS A 170 -25.04 6.54 -1.18
N GLN A 171 -24.74 5.99 -0.01
CA GLN A 171 -25.70 5.85 1.07
C GLN A 171 -26.21 7.22 1.55
N SER A 172 -25.32 8.22 1.65
CA SER A 172 -25.71 9.59 2.01
C SER A 172 -26.68 10.19 0.99
N ILE A 173 -26.46 9.98 -0.31
CA ILE A 173 -27.37 10.47 -1.36
C ILE A 173 -28.71 9.73 -1.33
N LEU A 174 -28.68 8.40 -1.17
CA LEU A 174 -29.92 7.61 -1.11
C LEU A 174 -30.75 7.97 0.12
N ALA A 175 -30.12 8.18 1.27
CA ALA A 175 -30.78 8.67 2.47
C ALA A 175 -31.47 10.02 2.23
N LEU A 176 -30.79 10.96 1.56
CA LEU A 176 -31.38 12.26 1.19
C LEU A 176 -32.57 12.13 0.22
N SER A 177 -32.52 11.16 -0.70
CA SER A 177 -33.62 10.91 -1.65
C SER A 177 -34.82 10.17 -1.04
N SER A 178 -34.61 9.44 0.06
CA SER A 178 -35.66 8.70 0.78
C SER A 178 -36.45 9.56 1.77
N VAL A 179 -36.00 10.80 2.02
CA VAL A 179 -36.78 11.78 2.79
C VAL A 179 -37.91 12.30 1.89
N VAL A 180 -39.08 11.66 2.00
CA VAL A 180 -40.33 12.20 1.47
C VAL A 180 -40.59 13.55 2.15
N LEU A 181 -40.19 14.63 1.51
CA LEU A 181 -40.60 15.97 1.87
C LEU A 181 -42.09 16.08 1.51
N LYS A 182 -42.95 16.12 2.53
CA LYS A 182 -44.33 16.54 2.37
C LYS A 182 -44.35 17.93 1.73
N PRO A 183 -45.23 18.19 0.74
CA PRO A 183 -45.34 19.50 0.13
C PRO A 183 -46.06 20.42 1.12
N THR A 184 -45.31 21.26 1.81
CA THR A 184 -45.83 22.49 2.39
C THR A 184 -44.89 23.61 2.00
N GLY A 185 -45.48 24.63 1.39
CA GLY A 185 -44.78 25.64 0.63
C GLY A 185 -43.87 26.56 1.43
N GLN A 186 -43.25 27.42 0.61
CA GLN A 186 -42.40 28.56 0.94
C GLN A 186 -40.96 28.24 1.34
N VAL A 187 -40.11 28.93 0.58
CA VAL A 187 -38.66 29.06 0.69
C VAL A 187 -38.29 29.61 2.07
N SER A 188 -37.38 28.95 2.78
CA SER A 188 -36.41 29.65 3.61
C SER A 188 -35.18 28.78 3.82
N GLU A 189 -34.03 29.39 3.55
CA GLU A 189 -32.71 29.04 4.07
C GLU A 189 -32.81 28.50 5.50
N PHE A 190 -32.22 27.34 5.77
CA PHE A 190 -31.50 27.01 7.00
C PHE A 190 -31.07 25.54 6.85
N ILE A 191 -29.83 25.33 6.39
CA ILE A 191 -29.11 24.15 6.85
C ILE A 191 -29.03 24.36 8.37
N SER A 192 -29.88 23.66 9.13
CA SER A 192 -29.95 23.84 10.59
C SER A 192 -28.54 23.75 11.14
N ASN A 193 -28.13 24.83 11.84
CA ASN A 193 -26.82 24.95 12.49
C ASN A 193 -26.52 23.72 13.35
N ASP A 194 -27.55 23.02 13.83
CA ASP A 194 -27.42 21.80 14.64
C ASP A 194 -26.76 20.65 13.87
N LYS A 195 -27.03 20.51 12.57
CA LYS A 195 -26.40 19.45 11.76
C LYS A 195 -24.93 19.72 11.47
N ILE A 196 -24.57 21.00 11.25
CA ILE A 196 -23.17 21.40 11.08
C ILE A 196 -22.42 21.25 12.40
N THR A 197 -23.05 21.58 13.53
CA THR A 197 -22.50 21.36 14.87
C THR A 197 -22.30 19.87 15.14
N LEU A 198 -23.26 19.01 14.82
CA LEU A 198 -23.15 17.56 15.00
C LEU A 198 -21.98 16.97 14.18
N TYR A 199 -21.78 17.42 12.94
CA TYR A 199 -20.65 16.99 12.12
C TYR A 199 -19.31 17.44 12.69
N LYS A 200 -19.22 18.66 13.22
CA LYS A 200 -18.00 19.16 13.87
C LYS A 200 -17.69 18.38 15.16
N GLU A 201 -18.71 18.08 15.96
CA GLU A 201 -18.58 17.28 17.18
C GLU A 201 -18.14 15.83 16.87
N LEU A 202 -18.71 15.21 15.85
CA LEU A 202 -18.31 13.87 15.42
C LEU A 202 -16.84 13.84 14.94
N LEU A 203 -16.44 14.84 14.15
CA LEU A 203 -15.09 14.93 13.61
C LEU A 203 -14.06 15.19 14.73
N GLN A 204 -14.42 16.01 15.70
CA GLN A 204 -13.62 16.25 16.90
C GLN A 204 -13.52 15.00 17.79
N SER A 205 -14.62 14.28 17.97
CA SER A 205 -14.64 13.01 18.73
C SER A 205 -13.74 11.95 18.08
N ASN A 206 -13.77 11.82 16.75
CA ASN A 206 -12.88 10.94 16.01
C ASN A 206 -11.39 11.33 16.15
N GLN A 207 -11.08 12.63 16.12
CA GLN A 207 -9.71 13.10 16.36
C GLN A 207 -9.23 12.79 17.78
N VAL A 208 -10.10 12.88 18.79
CA VAL A 208 -9.78 12.50 20.16
C VAL A 208 -9.54 10.99 20.27
N ALA A 209 -10.38 10.17 19.63
CA ALA A 209 -10.21 8.72 19.61
C ALA A 209 -8.89 8.30 18.94
N LEU A 210 -8.51 8.94 17.83
CA LEU A 210 -7.22 8.70 17.16
C LEU A 210 -6.04 9.06 18.07
N LYS A 211 -6.07 10.23 18.73
CA LYS A 211 -5.03 10.62 19.68
C LYS A 211 -4.93 9.68 20.89
N ALA A 212 -6.07 9.19 21.38
CA ALA A 212 -6.09 8.21 22.46
C ALA A 212 -5.41 6.90 22.04
N LYS A 213 -5.72 6.41 20.82
CA LYS A 213 -5.09 5.23 20.23
C LYS A 213 -3.58 5.40 20.04
N ASP A 214 -3.13 6.56 19.60
CA ASP A 214 -1.70 6.85 19.45
C ASP A 214 -0.98 6.89 20.81
N SER A 215 -1.62 7.47 21.82
CA SER A 215 -1.11 7.45 23.20
C SER A 215 -1.04 6.04 23.78
N GLU A 216 -2.04 5.20 23.51
CA GLU A 216 -2.04 3.79 23.91
C GLU A 216 -0.89 3.02 23.23
N ASN A 217 -0.71 3.21 21.92
CA ASN A 217 0.40 2.63 21.18
C ASN A 217 1.77 3.05 21.73
N GLU A 218 1.96 4.32 22.07
CA GLU A 218 3.21 4.78 22.68
C GLU A 218 3.43 4.19 24.08
N THR A 219 2.37 4.00 24.85
CA THR A 219 2.43 3.34 26.16
C THR A 219 2.82 1.87 26.01
N LEU A 220 2.22 1.16 25.04
CA LEU A 220 2.56 -0.23 24.71
C LEU A 220 4.01 -0.36 24.26
N LYS A 221 4.50 0.54 23.40
CA LYS A 221 5.92 0.54 22.98
C LYS A 221 6.86 0.73 24.16
N LYS A 222 6.54 1.65 25.09
CA LYS A 222 7.34 1.84 26.32
C LYS A 222 7.32 0.60 27.21
N TYR A 223 6.17 -0.05 27.32
CA TYR A 223 6.03 -1.29 28.09
C TYR A 223 6.83 -2.45 27.47
N ILE A 224 6.72 -2.65 26.15
CA ILE A 224 7.52 -3.65 25.40
C ILE A 224 9.01 -3.39 25.62
N LYS A 225 9.46 -2.14 25.47
CA LYS A 225 10.86 -1.76 25.69
C LYS A 225 11.33 -2.01 27.14
N SER A 226 10.43 -1.84 28.12
CA SER A 226 10.70 -2.17 29.52
C SER A 226 10.83 -3.68 29.74
N LEU A 227 9.98 -4.48 29.10
CA LEU A 227 10.04 -5.94 29.15
C LEU A 227 11.31 -6.47 28.48
N GLU A 228 11.67 -5.94 27.31
CA GLU A 228 12.93 -6.26 26.62
C GLU A 228 14.14 -5.96 27.51
N LYS A 229 14.14 -4.80 28.18
CA LYS A 229 15.20 -4.43 29.13
C LYS A 229 15.24 -5.33 30.37
N GLN A 230 14.10 -5.83 30.86
CA GLN A 230 14.06 -6.77 31.98
C GLN A 230 14.57 -8.16 31.58
N LEU A 231 14.27 -8.59 30.33
CA LEU A 231 14.78 -9.81 29.74
C LEU A 231 16.32 -9.75 29.58
N ASP A 232 16.84 -8.63 29.07
CA ASP A 232 18.29 -8.43 28.88
C ASP A 232 19.07 -8.39 30.22
N ASN A 233 18.41 -8.05 31.32
CA ASN A 233 19.03 -7.97 32.65
C ASN A 233 18.81 -9.24 33.52
N ASN A 234 18.26 -10.33 32.98
CA ASN A 234 17.92 -11.57 33.71
C ASN A 234 17.11 -11.30 35.00
N LEU A 235 16.21 -10.31 34.98
CA LEU A 235 15.35 -9.94 36.11
C LEU A 235 13.93 -10.49 36.02
N LEU A 236 13.63 -11.26 34.96
CA LEU A 236 12.42 -12.07 34.87
C LEU A 236 12.79 -13.52 35.24
N PRO A 237 12.00 -14.19 36.11
CA PRO A 237 12.26 -15.58 36.50
C PRO A 237 12.19 -16.56 35.32
#